data_AF-A0A229RRR2-F1
#
_entry.id   AF-A0A229RRR2-F1
#
_cell.length_a   1.000
_cell.length_b   1.000
_cell.length_c   1.000
_cell.angle_alpha   90.00
_cell.angle_beta   90.00
_cell.angle_gamma   90.00
#
_symmetry.space_group_name_H-M   'P 1'
#
loop_
_entity.id
_entity.type
_entity.pdbx_description
1 polymer ?
#
loop_
_entity_poly.entity_id
_entity_poly.type
_entity_poly.pdbx_seq_one_letter_code
_entity_poly.pdbx_strand_id
1 'polypeptide(L)'
;MAPSEQQGVAGLAREVEEFVASGGWDQPPQLFALVPTAALLDEQPELAGQLDASAPLTPVAQESLPGGDLGEALAQIAWPDLVLGCALAQEIIVLPPDAEAELPVVPETDAERLRQAAADHPRRTEARLVAAVLRDGAGACVMRLRGAGQPEEPGDVPVDEIIENPELAPNLLEALKATLLP
;
A
#
# COMPACT_ATOMS: atom_id res chain seq x y z
N MET A 1 6.02 -7.74 30.47
CA MET A 1 5.12 -7.98 29.33
C MET A 1 4.86 -6.64 28.68
N ALA A 2 5.42 -6.40 27.50
CA ALA A 2 5.05 -5.25 26.68
C ALA A 2 5.06 -5.71 25.21
N PRO A 3 3.91 -6.08 24.65
CA PRO A 3 3.81 -6.31 23.21
C PRO A 3 2.59 -5.60 22.65
N SER A 4 2.52 -4.26 22.73
CA SER A 4 1.35 -3.53 22.20
C SER A 4 1.65 -2.17 21.57
N GLU A 5 2.88 -1.65 21.67
CA GLU A 5 3.28 -0.38 21.04
C GLU A 5 3.86 -0.55 19.62
N GLN A 6 4.10 -1.80 19.17
CA GLN A 6 4.76 -2.09 17.89
C GLN A 6 3.82 -2.49 16.75
N GLN A 7 2.50 -2.57 16.98
CA GLN A 7 1.55 -2.62 15.86
C GLN A 7 1.24 -1.18 15.40
N GLY A 8 2.31 -0.46 15.08
CA GLY A 8 2.21 0.83 14.43
C GLY A 8 1.72 0.67 12.99
N VAL A 9 1.40 1.79 12.35
CA VAL A 9 0.94 1.84 10.95
C VAL A 9 1.86 1.10 9.97
N ALA A 10 3.17 1.01 10.26
CA ALA A 10 4.13 0.23 9.48
C ALA A 10 3.88 -1.29 9.56
N GLY A 11 3.56 -1.81 10.77
CA GLY A 11 3.19 -3.21 10.95
C GLY A 11 1.94 -3.56 10.16
N LEU A 12 0.91 -2.71 10.21
CA LEU A 12 -0.32 -2.88 9.43
C LEU A 12 -0.07 -2.83 7.92
N ALA A 13 0.77 -1.90 7.45
CA ALA A 13 1.16 -1.85 6.03
C ALA A 13 1.86 -3.14 5.59
N ARG A 14 2.71 -3.72 6.45
CA ARG A 14 3.38 -4.99 6.19
C ARG A 14 2.41 -6.17 6.18
N GLU A 15 1.47 -6.23 7.11
CA GLU A 15 0.42 -7.26 7.14
C GLU A 15 -0.43 -7.22 5.86
N VAL A 16 -0.81 -6.02 5.41
CA VAL A 16 -1.53 -5.82 4.15
C VAL A 16 -0.67 -6.23 2.95
N GLU A 17 0.61 -5.87 2.93
CA GLU A 17 1.54 -6.29 1.88
C GLU A 17 1.61 -7.82 1.78
N GLU A 18 1.83 -8.51 2.89
CA GLU A 18 1.93 -9.97 2.94
C GLU A 18 0.61 -10.64 2.50
N PHE A 19 -0.53 -10.09 2.92
CA PHE A 19 -1.84 -10.55 2.50
C PHE A 19 -2.02 -10.46 0.98
N VAL A 20 -1.69 -9.30 0.38
CA VAL A 20 -1.80 -9.12 -1.07
C VAL A 20 -0.74 -9.95 -1.80
N ALA A 21 0.46 -10.11 -1.24
CA ALA A 21 1.52 -10.98 -1.77
C ALA A 21 1.11 -12.44 -1.87
N SER A 22 0.30 -12.92 -0.92
CA SER A 22 -0.27 -14.27 -0.96
C SER A 22 -1.15 -14.51 -2.20
N GLY A 23 -1.74 -13.45 -2.75
CA GLY A 23 -2.55 -13.49 -3.97
C GLY A 23 -1.77 -13.46 -5.28
N GLY A 24 -0.43 -13.31 -5.25
CA GLY A 24 0.40 -13.17 -6.45
C GLY A 24 0.48 -11.74 -6.99
N TRP A 25 1.11 -11.58 -8.16
CA TRP A 25 1.30 -10.30 -8.88
C TRP A 25 0.21 -10.07 -9.94
N ASP A 26 0.13 -8.86 -10.52
CA ASP A 26 -0.84 -8.44 -11.55
C ASP A 26 -2.27 -8.26 -10.98
N GLN A 27 -2.35 -7.63 -9.80
CA GLN A 27 -3.57 -7.32 -9.09
C GLN A 27 -3.93 -5.82 -9.22
N PRO A 28 -5.23 -5.50 -9.35
CA PRO A 28 -5.68 -4.11 -9.33
C PRO A 28 -5.37 -3.47 -7.97
N PRO A 29 -5.35 -2.12 -7.87
CA PRO A 29 -5.20 -1.44 -6.60
C PRO A 29 -6.31 -1.86 -5.62
N GLN A 30 -5.91 -2.26 -4.42
CA GLN A 30 -6.78 -2.74 -3.36
C GLN A 30 -6.72 -1.79 -2.17
N LEU A 31 -7.90 -1.39 -1.69
CA LEU A 31 -8.06 -0.53 -0.54
C LEU A 31 -8.45 -1.36 0.68
N PHE A 32 -7.97 -0.96 1.84
CA PHE A 32 -8.21 -1.62 3.12
C PHE A 32 -8.61 -0.56 4.14
N ALA A 33 -9.69 -0.82 4.88
CA ALA A 33 -10.10 0.00 6.00
C ALA A 33 -9.52 -0.57 7.29
N LEU A 34 -8.86 0.26 8.10
CA LEU A 34 -8.33 -0.13 9.40
C LEU A 34 -9.38 0.16 10.47
N VAL A 35 -10.04 -0.89 10.95
CA VAL A 35 -11.11 -0.79 11.96
C VAL A 35 -10.67 -1.41 13.28
N PRO A 36 -11.11 -0.89 14.44
CA PRO A 36 -10.87 -1.52 15.72
C PRO A 36 -11.42 -2.94 15.73
N THR A 37 -10.58 -3.93 16.01
CA THR A 37 -11.00 -5.34 16.03
C THR A 37 -12.13 -5.55 17.03
N ALA A 38 -12.09 -4.87 18.18
CA ALA A 38 -13.17 -4.92 19.17
C ALA A 38 -14.52 -4.42 18.63
N ALA A 39 -14.51 -3.34 17.84
CA ALA A 39 -15.75 -2.79 17.28
C ALA A 39 -16.25 -3.61 16.09
N LEU A 40 -15.33 -4.16 15.30
CA LEU A 40 -15.67 -5.10 14.22
C LEU A 40 -16.32 -6.38 14.78
N LEU A 41 -15.83 -6.89 15.91
CA LEU A 41 -16.41 -8.07 16.57
C LEU A 41 -17.76 -7.80 17.24
N ASP A 42 -18.02 -6.56 17.67
CA ASP A 42 -19.32 -6.16 18.23
C ASP A 42 -20.39 -6.15 17.13
N GLU A 43 -20.07 -5.58 15.97
CA GLU A 43 -20.96 -5.55 14.80
C GLU A 43 -21.06 -6.93 14.11
N GLN A 44 -19.95 -7.67 14.03
CA GLN A 44 -19.84 -8.96 13.33
C GLN A 44 -19.23 -10.05 14.23
N PRO A 45 -20.00 -10.59 15.19
CA PRO A 45 -19.51 -11.61 16.12
C PRO A 45 -19.13 -12.93 15.45
N GLU A 46 -19.61 -13.19 14.23
CA GLU A 46 -19.23 -14.37 13.43
C GLU A 46 -17.76 -14.35 12.99
N LEU A 47 -17.13 -13.18 12.92
CA LEU A 47 -15.71 -13.03 12.58
C LEU A 47 -14.79 -13.36 13.76
N ALA A 48 -15.31 -13.58 14.97
CA ALA A 48 -14.52 -13.88 16.18
C ALA A 48 -13.61 -15.12 16.04
N GLY A 49 -13.99 -16.09 15.20
CA GLY A 49 -13.17 -17.27 14.93
C GLY A 49 -12.15 -17.09 13.80
N GLN A 50 -12.20 -15.97 13.07
CA GLN A 50 -11.38 -15.70 11.88
C GLN A 50 -10.41 -14.53 12.09
N LEU A 51 -10.60 -13.74 13.15
CA LEU A 51 -9.80 -12.57 13.47
C LEU A 51 -8.89 -12.85 14.66
N ASP A 52 -7.67 -12.32 14.59
CA ASP A 52 -6.77 -12.27 15.73
C ASP A 52 -7.27 -11.22 16.74
N ALA A 53 -7.95 -11.68 17.79
CA ALA A 53 -8.44 -10.82 18.87
C ALA A 53 -7.33 -10.10 19.66
N SER A 54 -6.06 -10.46 19.44
CA SER A 54 -4.90 -9.77 19.99
C SER A 54 -4.48 -8.56 19.16
N ALA A 55 -4.92 -8.44 17.91
CA ALA A 55 -4.66 -7.28 17.07
C ALA A 55 -5.60 -6.13 17.49
N PRO A 56 -5.10 -4.90 17.68
CA PRO A 56 -5.95 -3.76 18.01
C PRO A 56 -6.78 -3.28 16.80
N LEU A 57 -6.23 -3.44 15.59
CA LEU A 57 -6.81 -3.00 14.34
C LEU A 57 -6.85 -4.18 13.37
N THR A 58 -7.96 -4.32 12.65
CA THR A 58 -8.12 -5.30 11.57
C THR A 58 -8.17 -4.56 10.23
N PRO A 59 -7.27 -4.88 9.28
CA PRO A 59 -7.39 -4.42 7.90
C PRO A 59 -8.51 -5.17 7.18
N VAL A 60 -9.56 -4.45 6.80
CA VAL A 60 -10.72 -5.00 6.07
C VAL A 60 -10.62 -4.60 4.61
N ALA A 61 -10.42 -5.56 3.72
CA ALA A 61 -10.40 -5.34 2.27
C ALA A 61 -11.71 -4.71 1.80
N GLN A 62 -11.59 -3.68 0.96
CA GLN A 62 -12.70 -2.91 0.40
C GLN A 62 -12.85 -3.22 -1.09
N GLU A 63 -13.93 -2.72 -1.69
CA GLU A 63 -14.13 -2.81 -3.13
C GLU A 63 -12.95 -2.17 -3.90
N SER A 64 -12.59 -2.78 -5.03
CA SER A 64 -11.55 -2.24 -5.90
C SER A 64 -11.95 -0.85 -6.39
N LEU A 65 -10.98 0.06 -6.43
CA LEU A 65 -11.22 1.41 -6.92
C LEU A 65 -11.66 1.36 -8.38
N PRO A 66 -12.60 2.23 -8.80
CA PRO A 66 -12.96 2.35 -10.21
C PRO A 66 -11.69 2.69 -11.01
N GLY A 67 -11.53 2.05 -12.18
CA GLY A 67 -10.40 2.35 -13.06
C GLY A 67 -10.39 3.84 -13.45
N GLY A 68 -9.21 4.46 -13.46
CA GLY A 68 -9.07 5.90 -13.73
C GLY A 68 -7.99 6.55 -12.86
N ASP A 69 -8.15 7.84 -12.59
CA ASP A 69 -7.23 8.57 -11.72
C ASP A 69 -7.45 8.18 -10.24
N LEU A 70 -6.38 7.66 -9.61
CA LEU A 70 -6.40 7.23 -8.22
C LEU A 70 -6.74 8.38 -7.27
N GLY A 71 -6.27 9.60 -7.56
CA GLY A 71 -6.55 10.76 -6.74
C GLY A 71 -8.03 11.13 -6.75
N GLU A 72 -8.67 11.12 -7.92
CA GLU A 72 -10.11 11.34 -8.04
C GLU A 72 -10.93 10.25 -7.35
N ALA A 73 -10.54 8.98 -7.50
CA ALA A 73 -11.23 7.87 -6.86
C ALA A 73 -11.15 7.97 -5.32
N LEU A 74 -9.97 8.27 -4.78
CA LEU A 74 -9.78 8.49 -3.34
C LEU A 74 -10.58 9.71 -2.86
N ALA A 75 -10.64 10.80 -3.63
CA ALA A 75 -11.40 12.00 -3.26
C ALA A 75 -12.91 11.78 -3.13
N GLN A 76 -13.45 10.71 -3.74
CA GLN A 76 -14.86 10.32 -3.62
C GLN A 76 -15.13 9.41 -2.42
N ILE A 77 -14.08 8.93 -1.76
CA ILE A 77 -14.20 8.02 -0.62
C ILE A 77 -14.29 8.83 0.66
N ALA A 78 -15.33 8.56 1.43
CA ALA A 78 -15.53 9.11 2.76
C ALA A 78 -15.59 7.96 3.78
N TRP A 79 -14.65 7.95 4.72
CA TRP A 79 -14.62 6.92 5.75
C TRP A 79 -15.51 7.26 6.95
N PRO A 80 -16.31 6.31 7.45
CA PRO A 80 -17.06 6.52 8.69
C PRO A 80 -16.11 6.66 9.88
N ASP A 81 -16.60 7.27 10.96
CA ASP A 81 -15.82 7.54 12.18
C ASP A 81 -15.23 6.27 12.82
N LEU A 82 -15.89 5.12 12.58
CA LEU A 82 -15.45 3.80 13.00
C LEU A 82 -14.09 3.37 12.39
N VAL A 83 -13.77 3.88 11.20
CA VAL A 83 -12.52 3.56 10.49
C VAL A 83 -11.43 4.47 11.01
N LEU A 84 -10.49 3.93 11.78
CA LEU A 84 -9.38 4.68 12.38
C LEU A 84 -8.24 4.95 11.42
N GLY A 85 -8.23 4.28 10.27
CA GLY A 85 -7.23 4.50 9.22
C GLY A 85 -7.57 3.75 7.94
N CYS A 86 -6.75 3.91 6.92
CA CYS A 86 -6.89 3.18 5.67
C CYS A 86 -5.52 2.80 5.13
N ALA A 87 -5.48 1.73 4.34
CA ALA A 87 -4.30 1.31 3.62
C ALA A 87 -4.63 1.05 2.15
N LEU A 88 -3.72 1.37 1.25
CA LEU A 88 -3.85 1.10 -0.17
C LEU A 88 -2.64 0.27 -0.62
N ALA A 89 -2.91 -0.89 -1.17
CA ALA A 89 -1.94 -1.72 -1.87
C ALA A 89 -2.11 -1.54 -3.38
N GLN A 90 -1.03 -1.23 -4.08
CA GLN A 90 -1.02 -1.13 -5.53
C GLN A 90 0.30 -1.62 -6.10
N GLU A 91 0.26 -2.11 -7.32
CA GLU A 91 1.47 -2.45 -8.07
C GLU A 91 1.88 -1.26 -8.92
N ILE A 92 3.14 -0.85 -8.75
CA ILE A 92 3.76 0.26 -9.43
C ILE A 92 5.00 -0.21 -10.17
N ILE A 93 5.40 0.58 -11.15
CA ILE A 93 6.66 0.38 -11.86
C ILE A 93 7.63 1.41 -11.32
N VAL A 94 8.70 0.92 -10.70
CA VAL A 94 9.79 1.75 -10.20
C VAL A 94 10.89 1.75 -11.25
N LEU A 95 11.43 2.93 -11.51
CA LEU A 95 12.62 3.09 -12.33
C LEU A 95 13.77 3.57 -11.45
N PRO A 96 15.00 3.10 -11.72
CA PRO A 96 16.16 3.71 -11.09
C PRO A 96 16.29 5.18 -11.55
N PRO A 97 16.81 6.07 -10.71
CA PRO A 97 16.90 7.51 -11.01
C PRO A 97 17.70 7.81 -12.29
N ASP A 98 18.66 6.96 -12.62
CA ASP A 98 19.45 7.01 -13.86
C ASP A 98 18.56 6.79 -15.10
N ALA A 99 17.57 5.88 -15.01
CA ALA A 99 16.59 5.63 -16.07
C ALA A 99 15.47 6.65 -16.11
N GLU A 100 15.06 7.21 -14.95
CA GLU A 100 14.09 8.31 -14.90
C GLU A 100 14.60 9.54 -15.67
N ALA A 101 15.91 9.80 -15.64
CA ALA A 101 16.54 10.88 -16.42
C ALA A 101 16.53 10.62 -17.94
N GLU A 102 16.39 9.37 -18.38
CA GLU A 102 16.28 8.98 -19.80
C GLU A 102 14.83 9.07 -20.31
N LEU A 103 13.85 9.20 -19.42
CA LEU A 103 12.45 9.35 -19.80
C LEU A 103 12.24 10.67 -20.55
N PRO A 104 11.32 10.69 -21.54
CA PRO A 104 10.95 11.92 -22.21
C PRO A 104 10.38 12.91 -21.19
N VAL A 105 10.91 14.14 -21.18
CA VAL A 105 10.34 15.24 -20.40
C VAL A 105 8.96 15.57 -20.97
N VAL A 106 7.93 14.99 -20.39
CA VAL A 106 6.53 15.29 -20.68
C VAL A 106 6.02 16.32 -19.69
N PRO A 107 5.13 17.23 -20.12
CA PRO A 107 4.47 18.15 -19.19
C PRO A 107 3.71 17.34 -18.12
N GLU A 108 3.63 17.86 -16.89
CA GLU A 108 2.98 17.18 -15.75
C GLU A 108 1.51 16.84 -16.01
N THR A 109 0.88 17.52 -16.97
CA THR A 109 -0.48 17.25 -17.46
C THR A 109 -0.62 15.92 -18.21
N ASP A 110 0.47 15.31 -18.64
CA ASP A 110 0.51 14.08 -19.45
C ASP A 110 1.08 12.91 -18.62
N ALA A 111 0.66 12.79 -17.36
CA ALA A 111 1.08 11.74 -16.43
C ALA A 111 0.88 10.32 -17.00
N GLU A 112 -0.13 10.11 -17.84
CA GLU A 112 -0.36 8.82 -18.51
C GLU A 112 0.76 8.44 -19.49
N ARG A 113 1.32 9.41 -20.23
CA ARG A 113 2.48 9.18 -21.09
C ARG A 113 3.74 8.89 -20.30
N LEU A 114 3.92 9.54 -19.14
CA LEU A 114 5.04 9.24 -18.24
C LEU A 114 4.94 7.82 -17.69
N ARG A 115 3.76 7.44 -17.18
CA ARG A 115 3.48 6.07 -16.70
C ARG A 115 3.72 5.04 -17.79
N GLN A 116 3.27 5.31 -19.02
CA GLN A 116 3.47 4.39 -20.13
C GLN A 116 4.93 4.29 -20.59
N ALA A 117 5.67 5.41 -20.60
CA ALA A 117 7.10 5.40 -20.89
C ALA A 117 7.88 4.63 -19.82
N ALA A 118 7.49 4.76 -18.55
CA ALA A 118 8.06 3.98 -17.46
C ALA A 118 7.73 2.49 -17.59
N ALA A 119 6.50 2.17 -17.98
CA ALA A 119 6.06 0.80 -18.23
C ALA A 119 6.77 0.15 -19.42
N ASP A 120 7.13 0.88 -20.46
CA ASP A 120 7.85 0.33 -21.62
C ASP A 120 9.38 0.22 -21.38
N HIS A 121 9.89 0.80 -20.30
CA HIS A 121 11.33 0.91 -20.08
C HIS A 121 11.99 -0.45 -19.81
N PRO A 122 13.16 -0.75 -20.40
CA PRO A 122 13.85 -2.02 -20.20
C PRO A 122 14.39 -2.20 -18.77
N ARG A 123 14.62 -1.10 -18.05
CA ARG A 123 15.08 -1.11 -16.64
C ARG A 123 13.93 -0.99 -15.64
N ARG A 124 12.69 -1.23 -16.07
CA ARG A 124 11.52 -1.23 -15.20
C ARG A 124 11.62 -2.32 -14.14
N THR A 125 11.30 -1.97 -12.91
CA THR A 125 11.18 -2.93 -11.81
C THR A 125 9.74 -2.90 -11.32
N GLU A 126 9.09 -4.05 -11.33
CA GLU A 126 7.77 -4.20 -10.73
C GLU A 126 7.93 -4.13 -9.22
N ALA A 127 7.21 -3.19 -8.59
CA ALA A 127 7.19 -3.05 -7.16
C ALA A 127 5.75 -2.99 -6.67
N ARG A 128 5.48 -3.57 -5.52
CA ARG A 128 4.22 -3.42 -4.82
C ARG A 128 4.38 -2.38 -3.74
N LEU A 129 3.62 -1.31 -3.81
CA LEU A 129 3.60 -0.26 -2.81
C LEU A 129 2.32 -0.40 -1.97
N VAL A 130 2.49 -0.49 -0.65
CA VAL A 130 1.43 -0.43 0.33
C VAL A 130 1.62 0.81 1.18
N ALA A 131 0.67 1.74 1.12
CA ALA A 131 0.66 2.93 1.95
C ALA A 131 -0.48 2.83 2.97
N ALA A 132 -0.17 2.96 4.25
CA ALA A 132 -1.14 2.95 5.33
C ALA A 132 -1.09 4.27 6.11
N VAL A 133 -2.25 4.77 6.51
CA VAL A 133 -2.40 6.00 7.28
C VAL A 133 -3.45 5.81 8.37
N LEU A 134 -3.26 6.50 9.48
CA LEU A 134 -4.20 6.58 10.60
C LEU A 134 -4.74 8.02 10.73
N ARG A 135 -5.94 8.15 11.29
CA ARG A 135 -6.57 9.45 11.61
C ARG A 135 -5.73 10.32 12.56
N ASP A 136 -4.89 9.69 13.39
CA ASP A 136 -3.95 10.38 14.29
C ASP A 136 -2.79 11.06 13.53
N GLY A 137 -2.69 10.86 12.21
CA GLY A 137 -1.67 11.46 11.34
C GLY A 137 -0.45 10.57 11.10
N ALA A 138 -0.35 9.44 11.80
CA ALA A 138 0.66 8.43 11.54
C ALA A 138 0.48 7.83 10.13
N GLY A 139 1.56 7.73 9.36
CA GLY A 139 1.58 7.11 8.06
C GLY A 139 2.85 6.27 7.87
N ALA A 140 2.74 5.17 7.14
CA ALA A 140 3.86 4.36 6.72
C ALA A 140 3.65 3.83 5.30
N CYS A 141 4.74 3.63 4.59
CA CYS A 141 4.74 2.93 3.31
C CYS A 141 5.70 1.76 3.36
N VAL A 142 5.26 0.64 2.81
CA VAL A 142 6.03 -0.57 2.60
C VAL A 142 6.04 -0.85 1.11
N MET A 143 7.20 -1.09 0.54
CA MET A 143 7.36 -1.38 -0.88
C MET A 143 8.11 -2.68 -1.06
N ARG A 144 7.59 -3.59 -1.88
CA ARG A 144 8.24 -4.83 -2.25
C ARG A 144 8.67 -4.79 -3.70
N LEU A 145 9.96 -4.87 -3.96
CA LEU A 145 10.55 -4.89 -5.30
C LEU A 145 10.72 -6.34 -5.75
N ARG A 146 10.12 -6.69 -6.88
CA ARG A 146 10.19 -8.03 -7.46
C ARG A 146 11.59 -8.30 -8.03
N GLY A 147 12.27 -9.30 -7.50
CA GLY A 147 13.58 -9.75 -8.01
C GLY A 147 14.71 -8.71 -7.91
N ALA A 148 14.60 -7.74 -6.99
CA ALA A 148 15.63 -6.74 -6.74
C ALA A 148 16.57 -7.11 -5.57
N GLY A 149 16.20 -8.12 -4.77
CA GLY A 149 16.99 -8.57 -3.63
C GLY A 149 18.29 -9.22 -4.07
N GLN A 150 19.33 -9.03 -3.27
CA GLN A 150 20.61 -9.67 -3.51
C GLN A 150 20.47 -11.19 -3.30
N PRO A 151 20.87 -12.03 -4.28
CA PRO A 151 20.91 -13.47 -4.06
C PRO A 151 21.93 -13.77 -2.96
N GLU A 152 21.52 -14.59 -1.98
CA GLU A 152 22.38 -14.93 -0.84
C GLU A 152 23.60 -15.74 -1.28
N GLU A 153 23.45 -16.56 -2.34
CA GLU A 153 24.51 -17.37 -2.92
C GLU A 153 24.62 -17.14 -4.44
N PRO A 154 25.84 -17.21 -5.02
CA PRO A 154 26.03 -17.11 -6.45
C PRO A 154 25.33 -18.27 -7.19
N GLY A 155 24.27 -17.95 -7.92
CA GLY A 155 23.44 -18.90 -8.67
C GLY A 155 21.99 -19.00 -8.18
N ASP A 156 21.65 -18.35 -7.07
CA ASP A 156 20.27 -18.26 -6.58
C ASP A 156 19.44 -17.27 -7.39
N VAL A 157 18.12 -17.46 -7.39
CA VAL A 157 17.20 -16.50 -7.99
C VAL A 157 17.10 -15.28 -7.08
N PRO A 158 17.23 -14.04 -7.60
CA PRO A 158 17.08 -12.86 -6.77
C PRO A 158 15.69 -12.86 -6.13
N VAL A 159 15.66 -12.73 -4.81
CA VAL A 159 14.42 -12.66 -4.02
C VAL A 159 13.81 -11.27 -4.11
N ASP A 160 12.58 -11.14 -3.63
CA ASP A 160 11.95 -9.82 -3.52
C ASP A 160 12.60 -9.02 -2.39
N GLU A 161 12.82 -7.72 -2.60
CA GLU A 161 13.35 -6.81 -1.59
C GLU A 161 12.22 -6.00 -0.97
N ILE A 162 12.14 -5.93 0.36
CA ILE A 162 11.13 -5.14 1.07
C ILE A 162 11.78 -3.90 1.67
N ILE A 163 11.21 -2.74 1.35
CA ILE A 163 11.65 -1.41 1.80
C ILE A 163 10.52 -0.76 2.59
N GLU A 164 10.79 -0.40 3.83
CA GLU A 164 9.83 0.28 4.71
C GLU A 164 10.27 1.74 4.88
N ASN A 165 9.59 2.68 4.20
CA ASN A 165 9.92 4.09 4.29
C ASN A 165 8.69 4.98 3.99
N PRO A 166 8.23 5.83 4.94
CA PRO A 166 7.07 6.71 4.73
C PRO A 166 7.27 7.74 3.60
N GLU A 167 8.51 8.06 3.23
CA GLU A 167 8.81 9.03 2.16
C GLU A 167 8.76 8.40 0.75
N LEU A 168 8.43 7.10 0.62
CA LEU A 168 8.32 6.44 -0.68
C LEU A 168 7.18 7.01 -1.53
N ALA A 169 6.08 7.43 -0.90
CA ALA A 169 4.90 7.91 -1.61
C ALA A 169 4.17 9.00 -0.82
N PRO A 170 4.79 10.19 -0.65
CA PRO A 170 4.22 11.27 0.14
C PRO A 170 2.86 11.73 -0.42
N ASN A 171 2.74 11.86 -1.75
CA ASN A 171 1.48 12.25 -2.39
C ASN A 171 0.35 11.25 -2.13
N LEU A 172 0.68 9.95 -2.06
CA LEU A 172 -0.31 8.91 -1.80
C LEU A 172 -0.78 8.92 -0.34
N LEU A 173 0.17 9.07 0.60
CA LEU A 173 -0.17 9.21 2.02
C LEU A 173 -1.07 10.42 2.25
N GLU A 174 -0.76 11.56 1.62
CA GLU A 174 -1.58 12.76 1.75
C GLU A 174 -2.98 12.57 1.13
N ALA A 175 -3.08 11.93 -0.04
CA ALA A 175 -4.38 11.59 -0.64
C ALA A 175 -5.21 10.66 0.27
N LEU A 176 -4.59 9.63 0.85
CA LEU A 176 -5.26 8.73 1.78
C LEU A 176 -5.70 9.46 3.06
N LYS A 177 -4.84 10.32 3.64
CA LYS A 177 -5.23 11.15 4.79
C LYS A 177 -6.40 12.06 4.46
N ALA A 178 -6.44 12.62 3.25
CA ALA A 178 -7.54 13.46 2.82
C ALA A 178 -8.89 12.72 2.83
N THR A 179 -8.90 11.41 2.52
CA THR A 179 -10.12 10.59 2.60
C THR A 179 -10.64 10.37 4.03
N LEU A 180 -9.75 10.52 5.03
CA LEU A 180 -10.07 10.36 6.45
C LEU A 180 -10.50 11.68 7.12
N LEU A 181 -10.38 12.81 6.42
CA LEU A 181 -10.86 14.10 6.90
C LEU A 181 -12.40 14.14 6.84
N PRO A 182 -13.08 14.71 7.85
CA PRO A 182 -14.53 14.84 7.89
C PRO A 182 -15.10 15.91 6.93
#